data_AF-A0AAN0LXY3-F1
#
_entry.id   AF-A0AAN0LXY3-F1
#
_cell.length_a   1.000
_cell.length_b   1.000
_cell.length_c   1.000
_cell.angle_alpha   90.00
_cell.angle_beta   90.00
_cell.angle_gamma   90.00
#
_symmetry.space_group_name_H-M   'P 1'
#
loop_
_entity.id
_entity.type
_entity.pdbx_description
1 polymer ?
#
loop_
_entity_poly.entity_id
_entity_poly.type
_entity_poly.pdbx_seq_one_letter_code
_entity_poly.pdbx_strand_id
1 'polypeptide(L)'
;MILVVNASINIQKLPQRTVFLTATGEYRDVLPYDIEIIPSVSVPSGKAILSLPKAYTAGIRRMGIASSDDFKFLDHLRTHKIVTYGNGIIKKNNMAVVLDITDIKPVAFNVAQDGKTGEGA
;
A
#
# COMPACT_ATOMS: atom_id res chain seq x y z
N MET A 1 3.92 9.60 -1.75
CA MET A 1 4.49 8.34 -2.32
C MET A 1 3.46 7.23 -2.15
N ILE A 2 3.52 6.11 -2.88
CA ILE A 2 2.50 5.04 -2.74
C ILE A 2 3.17 3.76 -2.28
N LEU A 3 2.60 3.15 -1.25
CA LEU A 3 2.96 1.83 -0.76
C LEU A 3 1.80 0.86 -1.01
N VAL A 4 2.02 -0.10 -1.91
CA VAL A 4 1.04 -1.17 -2.20
C VAL A 4 1.35 -2.37 -1.33
N VAL A 5 0.37 -2.81 -0.56
CA VAL A 5 0.52 -3.91 0.40
C VAL A 5 -0.56 -4.96 0.21
N ASN A 6 -0.28 -6.19 0.60
CA ASN A 6 -1.29 -7.23 0.61
C ASN A 6 -2.40 -6.92 1.63
N ALA A 7 -3.67 -7.05 1.25
CA ALA A 7 -4.81 -6.76 2.11
C ALA A 7 -4.94 -7.68 3.34
N SER A 8 -4.38 -8.90 3.28
CA SER A 8 -4.36 -9.86 4.40
C SER A 8 -3.31 -9.50 5.45
N ILE A 9 -2.29 -8.73 5.09
CA ILE A 9 -1.48 -8.02 6.07
C ILE A 9 -2.33 -6.84 6.54
N ASN A 10 -2.89 -6.98 7.74
CA ASN A 10 -3.62 -5.91 8.40
C ASN A 10 -2.81 -4.62 8.28
N ILE A 11 -3.41 -3.63 7.63
CA ILE A 11 -3.04 -2.21 7.64
C ILE A 11 -2.81 -1.65 9.06
N GLN A 12 -3.12 -2.40 10.11
CA GLN A 12 -2.80 -2.07 11.50
C GLN A 12 -1.39 -2.52 11.93
N LYS A 13 -0.81 -3.58 11.35
CA LYS A 13 0.53 -4.07 11.74
C LYS A 13 1.67 -3.19 11.19
N LEU A 14 1.46 -2.55 10.05
CA LEU A 14 2.42 -1.61 9.45
C LEU A 14 2.59 -0.34 10.31
N PRO A 15 1.53 0.43 10.62
CA PRO A 15 1.62 1.59 11.49
C PRO A 15 2.06 1.23 12.91
N GLN A 16 1.59 0.11 13.49
CA GLN A 16 2.02 -0.34 14.82
C GLN A 16 3.55 -0.59 14.96
N ARG A 17 4.30 -0.67 13.86
CA ARG A 17 5.78 -0.78 13.87
C ARG A 17 6.50 0.57 13.72
N THR A 18 5.77 1.62 13.32
CA THR A 18 6.22 3.02 13.22
C THR A 18 5.67 3.93 14.31
N VAL A 19 4.84 3.42 15.22
CA VAL A 19 4.44 4.14 16.43
C VAL A 19 5.65 4.29 17.35
N PHE A 20 6.00 5.53 17.70
CA PHE A 20 7.02 5.81 18.71
C PHE A 20 6.45 6.70 19.82
N LEU A 21 7.01 6.54 21.02
CA LEU A 21 6.69 7.38 22.18
C LEU A 21 7.45 8.71 22.04
N THR A 22 6.72 9.81 21.96
CA THR A 22 7.32 11.14 21.97
C THR A 22 7.84 11.45 23.39
N ALA A 23 8.82 12.34 23.55
CA ALA A 23 9.31 12.77 24.86
C ALA A 23 8.21 13.34 25.79
N THR A 24 7.07 13.73 25.23
CA THR A 24 5.85 14.17 25.93
C THR A 24 4.93 13.02 26.39
N GLY A 25 5.29 11.76 26.14
CA GLY A 25 4.50 10.58 26.53
C GLY A 25 3.37 10.19 25.58
N GLU A 26 3.21 10.89 24.46
CA GLU A 26 2.19 10.57 23.45
C GLU A 26 2.73 9.57 22.41
N TYR A 27 1.92 8.56 22.10
CA TYR A 27 2.15 7.67 20.96
C TYR A 27 1.76 8.36 19.67
N ARG A 28 2.73 8.66 18.81
CA ARG A 28 2.46 9.25 17.51
C ARG A 28 2.70 8.21 16.42
N ASP A 29 1.70 8.03 15.58
CA ASP A 29 1.79 7.18 14.39
C ASP A 29 2.23 8.06 13.22
N VAL A 30 3.51 7.98 12.83
CA VAL A 30 4.06 8.81 11.75
C VAL A 30 4.91 7.94 10.85
N LEU A 31 4.44 7.73 9.63
CA LEU A 31 5.34 7.35 8.55
C LEU A 31 6.32 8.50 8.33
N PRO A 32 7.63 8.23 8.17
CA PRO A 32 8.65 9.29 8.04
C PRO A 32 8.43 10.20 6.82
N TYR A 33 7.61 9.74 5.86
CA TYR A 33 7.20 10.48 4.68
C TYR A 33 5.70 10.33 4.48
N ASP A 34 5.10 11.28 3.77
CA ASP A 34 3.71 11.19 3.34
C ASP A 34 3.54 10.09 2.27
N ILE A 35 3.06 8.94 2.72
CA ILE A 35 2.92 7.71 1.96
C ILE A 35 1.47 7.26 2.03
N GLU A 36 0.82 7.18 0.87
CA GLU A 36 -0.50 6.60 0.73
C GLU A 36 -0.39 5.07 0.69
N ILE A 37 -1.13 4.39 1.58
CA ILE A 37 -1.16 2.93 1.66
C ILE A 37 -2.34 2.41 0.85
N ILE A 38 -2.07 1.59 -0.16
CA ILE A 38 -3.09 0.99 -1.03
C ILE A 38 -3.11 -0.53 -0.81
N PRO A 39 -4.21 -1.10 -0.28
CA PRO A 39 -4.35 -2.55 -0.16
C PRO A 39 -4.65 -3.18 -1.52
N SER A 40 -3.94 -4.24 -1.87
CA SER A 40 -4.13 -5.00 -3.11
C SER A 40 -3.96 -6.50 -2.89
N VAL A 41 -4.89 -7.30 -3.43
CA VAL A 41 -4.81 -8.78 -3.40
C VAL A 41 -3.72 -9.34 -4.32
N SER A 42 -3.23 -8.54 -5.28
CA SER A 42 -2.24 -8.99 -6.27
C SER A 42 -0.82 -9.09 -5.70
N VAL A 43 -0.55 -8.49 -4.55
CA VAL A 43 0.77 -8.54 -3.90
C VAL A 43 0.82 -9.76 -2.99
N PRO A 44 1.85 -10.63 -3.06
CA PRO A 44 2.00 -11.74 -2.12
C PRO A 44 2.13 -11.28 -0.66
N SER A 45 1.69 -12.11 0.29
CA SER A 45 1.91 -11.85 1.72
C SER A 45 3.41 -11.75 2.02
N GLY A 46 3.79 -10.82 2.92
CA GLY A 46 5.19 -10.57 3.28
C GLY A 46 5.96 -9.68 2.31
N LYS A 47 5.36 -9.24 1.20
CA LYS A 47 5.96 -8.27 0.27
C LYS A 47 5.15 -6.98 0.21
N ALA A 48 5.83 -5.88 -0.05
CA ALA A 48 5.23 -4.58 -0.36
C ALA A 48 5.91 -3.97 -1.58
N ILE A 49 5.18 -3.12 -2.31
CA ILE A 49 5.73 -2.39 -3.46
C ILE A 49 5.70 -0.91 -3.12
N LEU A 50 6.87 -0.28 -3.08
CA LEU A 50 6.98 1.16 -2.94
C LEU A 50 7.15 1.78 -4.33
N SER A 51 6.30 2.76 -4.66
CA SER A 51 6.31 3.39 -5.97
C SER A 51 6.03 4.89 -5.91
N LEU A 52 6.53 5.61 -6.91
CA LEU A 52 6.20 7.01 -7.13
C LEU A 52 4.97 7.10 -8.05
N PRO A 53 3.92 7.88 -7.73
CA PRO A 53 2.70 7.94 -8.54
C PRO A 53 2.94 8.32 -10.00
N LYS A 54 3.86 9.26 -10.26
CA LYS A 54 4.22 9.74 -11.61
C LYS A 54 5.01 8.72 -12.45
N ALA A 55 5.43 7.61 -11.84
CA ALA A 55 6.23 6.58 -12.48
C ALA A 55 5.41 5.58 -13.30
N TYR A 56 4.13 5.44 -12.98
CA TYR A 56 3.25 4.49 -13.65
C TYR A 56 2.44 5.19 -14.73
N THR A 57 2.32 4.57 -15.89
CA THR A 57 1.46 5.06 -16.97
C THR A 57 0.63 3.91 -17.48
N ALA A 58 -0.68 4.05 -17.32
CA ALA A 58 -1.66 3.12 -17.85
C ALA A 58 -2.53 3.80 -18.89
N GLY A 59 -2.63 3.17 -20.06
CA GLY A 59 -3.60 3.49 -21.07
C GLY A 59 -4.77 2.53 -20.96
N ILE A 60 -5.98 3.07 -20.84
CA ILE A 60 -7.22 2.28 -20.84
C ILE A 60 -8.00 2.69 -22.09
N ARG A 61 -8.34 1.71 -22.93
CA ARG A 61 -9.22 1.90 -24.09
C ARG A 61 -10.48 1.09 -23.91
N ARG A 62 -11.61 1.80 -23.81
CA ARG A 62 -12.93 1.20 -23.82
C ARG A 62 -13.29 0.81 -25.25
N MET A 63 -13.66 -0.45 -25.46
CA MET A 63 -14.00 -0.96 -26.79
C MET A 63 -15.50 -0.85 -27.06
N GLY A 64 -16.32 -1.00 -26.01
CA GLY A 64 -17.76 -0.74 -26.10
C GLY A 64 -18.56 -1.53 -25.07
N ILE A 65 -19.86 -1.28 -25.07
CA ILE A 65 -20.85 -2.09 -24.36
C ILE A 65 -21.61 -2.86 -25.43
N ALA A 66 -21.51 -4.19 -25.43
CA ALA A 66 -22.34 -5.06 -26.24
C ALA A 66 -23.55 -5.49 -25.41
N SER A 67 -24.75 -5.40 -25.98
CA SER A 67 -25.97 -5.90 -25.36
C SER A 67 -26.59 -6.92 -26.31
N SER A 68 -27.02 -8.05 -25.80
CA SER A 68 -27.70 -9.09 -26.57
C SER A 68 -28.88 -9.64 -25.77
N ASP A 69 -30.02 -9.72 -26.45
CA ASP A 69 -31.25 -10.31 -25.92
C ASP A 69 -31.38 -11.80 -26.33
N ASP A 70 -30.52 -12.25 -27.26
CA ASP A 70 -30.55 -13.61 -27.80
C ASP A 70 -29.86 -14.64 -26.90
N PHE A 71 -28.86 -14.23 -26.12
CA PHE A 71 -28.02 -15.16 -25.34
C PHE A 71 -28.76 -15.84 -24.18
N LYS A 72 -29.76 -15.18 -23.59
CA LYS A 72 -30.62 -15.72 -22.53
C LYS A 72 -32.10 -15.50 -22.85
N PHE A 73 -32.46 -15.82 -24.08
CA PHE A 73 -33.83 -15.67 -24.58
C PHE A 73 -34.85 -16.49 -23.76
N LEU A 74 -34.56 -17.77 -23.47
CA LEU A 74 -35.48 -18.67 -22.78
C LEU A 74 -35.81 -18.22 -21.34
N ASP A 75 -34.87 -17.54 -20.69
CA ASP A 75 -35.04 -17.02 -19.33
C ASP A 75 -35.60 -15.59 -19.32
N HIS A 76 -35.91 -15.01 -20.48
CA HIS A 76 -36.31 -13.61 -20.64
C HIS A 76 -35.30 -12.61 -20.02
N LEU A 77 -33.99 -12.90 -20.14
CA LEU A 77 -32.92 -12.06 -19.58
C LEU A 77 -32.09 -11.37 -20.66
N ARG A 78 -31.90 -10.06 -20.51
CA ARG A 78 -30.97 -9.27 -21.31
C ARG A 78 -29.55 -9.36 -20.76
N THR A 79 -28.58 -9.67 -21.62
CA THR A 79 -27.17 -9.80 -21.21
C THR A 79 -26.34 -8.64 -21.73
N HIS A 80 -25.50 -8.07 -20.86
CA HIS A 80 -24.57 -7.00 -21.19
C HIS A 80 -23.13 -7.46 -21.03
N LYS A 81 -22.29 -7.16 -22.02
CA LYS A 81 -20.84 -7.42 -22.00
C LYS A 81 -20.10 -6.10 -22.16
N ILE A 82 -19.22 -5.80 -21.22
CA ILE A 82 -18.33 -4.64 -21.28
C ILE A 82 -16.91 -5.17 -21.52
N VAL A 83 -16.27 -4.72 -22.59
CA VAL A 83 -14.88 -5.07 -22.89
C VAL A 83 -14.03 -3.81 -22.90
N THR A 84 -12.95 -3.87 -22.12
CA THR A 84 -11.98 -2.80 -21.98
C THR A 84 -10.59 -3.41 -22.10
N TYR A 85 -9.75 -2.81 -22.93
CA TYR A 85 -8.33 -3.17 -23.01
C TYR A 85 -7.53 -2.15 -22.21
N GLY A 86 -6.68 -2.63 -21.30
CA GLY A 86 -5.78 -1.79 -20.52
C GLY A 86 -4.36 -2.30 -20.67
N ASN A 87 -3.41 -1.38 -20.84
CA ASN A 87 -1.97 -1.69 -20.72
C ASN A 87 -1.32 -0.67 -19.79
N GLY A 88 -0.50 -1.14 -18.87
CA GLY A 88 0.24 -0.33 -17.92
C GLY A 88 1.73 -0.62 -17.98
N ILE A 89 2.55 0.43 -18.00
CA ILE A 89 4.01 0.34 -17.98
C ILE A 89 4.59 1.32 -16.95
N ILE A 90 5.68 0.89 -16.31
CA ILE A 90 6.49 1.77 -15.47
C ILE A 90 7.46 2.53 -16.37
N LYS A 91 7.50 3.85 -16.28
CA LYS A 91 8.32 4.71 -17.15
C LYS A 91 9.82 4.44 -17.03
N LYS A 92 10.31 4.07 -15.85
CA LYS A 92 11.70 3.68 -15.60
C LYS A 92 11.77 2.60 -14.52
N ASN A 93 12.67 1.65 -14.67
CA ASN A 93 12.81 0.51 -13.76
C ASN A 93 13.12 0.92 -12.30
N ASN A 94 13.81 2.03 -12.09
CA ASN A 94 14.19 2.51 -10.74
C ASN A 94 13.06 3.21 -9.97
N MET A 95 11.84 3.24 -10.52
CA MET A 95 10.74 4.00 -9.92
C MET A 95 9.78 3.16 -9.08
N ALA A 96 10.02 1.85 -9.00
CA ALA A 96 9.32 0.94 -8.10
C ALA A 96 10.33 -0.02 -7.46
N VAL A 97 10.17 -0.26 -6.17
CA VAL A 97 11.01 -1.18 -5.40
C VAL A 97 10.11 -2.19 -4.69
N VAL A 98 10.48 -3.46 -4.78
CA VAL A 98 9.86 -4.53 -4.00
C VAL A 98 10.58 -4.61 -2.65
N LEU A 99 9.83 -4.41 -1.58
CA LEU A 99 10.28 -4.47 -0.21
C LEU A 99 9.83 -5.79 0.41
N ASP A 100 10.72 -6.43 1.16
CA ASP A 100 10.37 -7.54 2.04
C ASP A 100 9.94 -6.98 3.40
N ILE A 101 8.73 -7.35 3.83
CA ILE A 101 8.08 -6.83 5.05
C ILE A 101 7.80 -7.92 6.09
N THR A 102 8.34 -9.13 5.88
CA THR A 102 8.19 -10.28 6.80
C THR A 102 8.70 -9.95 8.20
N ASP A 103 9.98 -9.56 8.34
CA ASP A 103 10.66 -9.39 9.63
C ASP A 103 11.13 -7.96 9.94
N ILE A 104 10.35 -6.93 9.59
CA ILE A 104 10.65 -5.56 10.05
C ILE A 104 10.53 -5.41 11.58
N LYS A 105 11.61 -4.95 12.19
CA LYS A 105 11.71 -4.67 13.63
C LYS A 105 11.10 -3.30 13.95
N PRO A 106 10.48 -3.12 15.13
CA PRO A 106 9.99 -1.82 15.55
C PRO A 106 11.14 -0.81 15.64
N VAL A 107 10.86 0.45 15.30
CA VAL A 107 11.83 1.55 15.40
C VAL A 107 12.08 1.84 16.88
N ALA A 108 13.20 1.37 17.42
CA ALA A 108 13.66 1.71 18.76
C ALA A 108 14.64 2.89 18.68
N PHE A 109 14.29 4.02 19.28
CA PHE A 109 15.25 5.11 19.53
C PHE A 109 16.05 4.77 20.80
N ASN A 110 17.38 4.67 20.67
CA ASN A 110 18.26 4.68 21.84
C ASN A 110 18.32 6.11 22.37
N VAL A 111 17.52 6.43 23.39
CA VAL A 111 17.67 7.69 24.11
C VAL A 111 18.83 7.51 25.07
N ALA A 112 19.99 8.10 24.75
CA ALA A 112 21.06 8.25 25.73
C ALA A 112 20.58 9.24 26.79
N GLN A 113 20.17 8.73 27.95
CA GLN A 113 20.04 9.56 29.14
C GLN A 113 21.46 9.80 29.69
N ASP A 114 22.07 10.92 29.34
CA ASP A 114 23.22 11.47 30.06
C ASP A 114 22.74 12.03 31.41
N GLY A 115 22.26 11.12 32.27
CA GLY A 115 21.98 11.42 33.66
C GLY A 115 23.27 11.40 34.44
N LYS A 116 23.91 12.57 34.63
CA LYS A 116 24.78 12.76 35.80
C LYS A 116 23.89 12.66 37.03
N THR A 117 23.84 11.48 37.65
CA THR A 117 23.26 11.28 38.97
C THR A 117 24.15 12.06 39.95
N GLY A 118 23.67 13.23 40.36
CA GLY A 118 24.23 13.96 41.49
C GLY A 118 23.92 13.21 42.77
N GLU A 119 24.97 12.74 43.43
CA GLU A 119 24.96 12.35 44.84
C GLU A 119 24.67 13.60 45.69
N GLY A 120 23.65 13.53 46.54
CA GLY A 120 23.30 14.62 47.44
C GLY A 120 22.17 14.26 48.40
N ALA A 121 22.57 14.17 49.67
CA ALA A 121 21.79 14.01 50.92
C ALA A 121 21.39 12.58 51.32
#